data_AF-A0A6N9H3B0-F1
#
_entry.id   AF-A0A6N9H3B0-F1
#
_cell.length_a   1.000
_cell.length_b   1.000
_cell.length_c   1.000
_cell.angle_alpha   90.00
_cell.angle_beta   90.00
_cell.angle_gamma   90.00
#
_symmetry.space_group_name_H-M   'P 1'
#
loop_
_entity.id
_entity.type
_entity.pdbx_description
1 polymer ?
#
loop_
_entity_poly.entity_id
_entity_poly.type
_entity_poly.pdbx_seq_one_letter_code
_entity_poly.pdbx_strand_id
1 'polypeptide(L)'
;MRRVRVIAMPTRFPLPQPSEQSPTSATRLTAPGSAWRAAPFLAALLLALAACGDNGSEPDPGARPTSITITPQSATLTYVGATARFTARITDQNGDSYPGTVTWSASDPAIFTVAADGEVTATGGGTGTLTASFEDISATASVNVDQLPFALVAFLGDGQDGAAGETLADPLVVRAEDAAGAPVMGLLVTFEAAAGDGSADPVTDTTLSDGTAWSWWTLGDGSGVHLLTASLEDGISTEFSAAVGPLDPPSETATYRIDFTATWSSTTHPNSFPGGAHWSPLIGAVHSSRASFWEMGETSSPGMESMAETGATGTLTSEIDDQIPGNALSVVNGTGSGSPGSVRIRDVVVRLDHPHVTLVSMIAPSPDWFAGVTGLTLLNGVGQWADVRRVVLFPLDAGTDDGTSYTAGNANTSPKQPIRSLRGINPFSSAPVATLTFTRTDEPGGGG
;
A
#
# COMPACT_ATOMS: atom_id res chain seq x y z
N MET A 1 -19.39 44.74 -21.06
CA MET A 1 -20.62 44.33 -20.35
C MET A 1 -20.56 42.82 -20.16
N ARG A 2 -20.52 42.37 -18.90
CA ARG A 2 -20.44 40.97 -18.49
C ARG A 2 -21.68 40.18 -18.94
N ARG A 3 -21.48 38.94 -19.39
CA ARG A 3 -22.46 37.86 -19.20
C ARG A 3 -21.74 36.64 -18.63
N VAL A 4 -21.86 36.51 -17.31
CA VAL A 4 -21.50 35.31 -16.55
C VAL A 4 -22.49 34.21 -16.94
N ARG A 5 -21.99 33.09 -17.46
CA ARG A 5 -22.79 31.89 -17.70
C ARG A 5 -22.62 30.99 -16.48
N VAL A 6 -23.63 30.98 -15.61
CA VAL A 6 -23.74 30.04 -14.49
C VAL A 6 -24.06 28.67 -15.11
N ILE A 7 -23.11 27.73 -15.04
CA ILE A 7 -23.36 26.33 -15.37
C ILE A 7 -23.82 25.65 -14.09
N ALA A 8 -25.08 25.24 -14.07
CA ALA A 8 -25.70 24.50 -12.98
C ALA A 8 -25.17 23.06 -12.93
N MET A 9 -24.84 22.60 -11.72
CA MET A 9 -24.49 21.21 -11.44
C MET A 9 -25.68 20.28 -11.68
N PRO A 10 -25.50 19.10 -12.32
CA PRO A 10 -26.56 18.11 -12.40
C PRO A 10 -26.74 17.37 -11.07
N THR A 11 -28.02 17.26 -10.72
CA THR A 11 -28.62 16.61 -9.56
C THR A 11 -28.39 15.11 -9.50
N ARG A 12 -28.28 14.61 -8.26
CA ARG A 12 -28.20 13.20 -7.82
C ARG A 12 -29.13 12.25 -8.59
N PHE A 13 -28.56 11.14 -9.06
CA PHE A 13 -29.31 9.96 -9.50
C PHE A 13 -29.89 9.20 -8.29
N PRO A 14 -31.13 8.70 -8.35
CA PRO A 14 -31.71 7.87 -7.29
C PRO A 14 -31.35 6.39 -7.45
N LEU A 15 -31.05 5.74 -6.33
CA LEU A 15 -30.86 4.28 -6.20
C LEU A 15 -32.18 3.53 -6.46
N PRO A 16 -32.17 2.40 -7.19
CA PRO A 16 -33.29 1.47 -7.17
C PRO A 16 -33.19 0.50 -5.96
N GLN A 17 -34.30 0.36 -5.25
CA GLN A 17 -34.56 -0.65 -4.21
C GLN A 17 -35.61 -1.67 -4.73
N PRO A 18 -35.76 -2.84 -4.08
CA PRO A 18 -35.85 -4.14 -4.74
C PRO A 18 -37.27 -4.53 -5.18
N SER A 19 -37.37 -5.52 -6.06
CA SER A 19 -38.64 -6.19 -6.37
C SER A 19 -38.69 -7.55 -5.68
N GLU A 20 -39.68 -7.71 -4.79
CA GLU A 20 -40.17 -8.97 -4.26
C GLU A 20 -41.04 -9.68 -5.32
N GLN A 21 -40.82 -10.98 -5.56
CA GLN A 21 -41.89 -11.95 -5.82
C GLN A 21 -41.49 -13.34 -5.26
N SER A 22 -42.38 -13.90 -4.42
CA SER A 22 -42.43 -15.28 -3.90
C SER A 22 -43.50 -16.09 -4.67
N PRO A 23 -43.88 -17.34 -4.29
CA PRO A 23 -43.13 -18.59 -4.06
C PRO A 23 -43.70 -19.75 -4.93
N THR A 24 -43.17 -20.98 -4.77
CA THR A 24 -43.75 -22.35 -4.95
C THR A 24 -42.68 -23.28 -5.53
N SER A 25 -42.51 -24.57 -5.21
CA SER A 25 -43.08 -25.51 -4.24
C SER A 25 -42.15 -26.73 -4.21
N ALA A 26 -42.19 -27.45 -3.09
CA ALA A 26 -41.37 -28.61 -2.73
C ALA A 26 -41.43 -29.80 -3.72
N THR A 27 -40.33 -30.56 -3.79
CA THR A 27 -40.40 -32.02 -3.93
C THR A 27 -39.29 -32.66 -3.10
N ARG A 28 -39.71 -33.60 -2.26
CA ARG A 28 -38.97 -34.42 -1.30
C ARG A 28 -38.63 -35.76 -1.96
N LEU A 29 -37.42 -36.30 -1.80
CA LEU A 29 -37.11 -37.75 -1.79
C LEU A 29 -35.64 -37.95 -1.32
N THR A 30 -35.44 -38.32 -0.04
CA THR A 30 -35.06 -39.66 0.49
C THR A 30 -33.56 -39.97 0.49
N ALA A 31 -33.03 -40.15 1.71
CA ALA A 31 -31.75 -40.80 2.02
C ALA A 31 -31.81 -42.33 1.80
N PRO A 32 -30.64 -42.99 1.69
CA PRO A 32 -30.11 -43.80 2.81
C PRO A 32 -28.58 -43.55 2.98
N GLY A 33 -27.87 -43.81 4.07
CA GLY A 33 -28.07 -44.70 5.21
C GLY A 33 -26.86 -45.65 5.33
N SER A 34 -25.92 -45.38 6.26
CA SER A 34 -24.92 -46.35 6.78
C SER A 34 -24.06 -45.67 7.87
N ALA A 35 -24.50 -45.63 9.13
CA ALA A 35 -24.23 -46.64 10.16
C ALA A 35 -22.75 -47.04 10.29
N TRP A 36 -22.01 -46.37 11.20
CA TRP A 36 -20.86 -46.97 11.86
C TRP A 36 -21.16 -47.15 13.35
N ARG A 37 -20.94 -48.38 13.79
CA ARG A 37 -21.41 -48.98 15.04
C ARG A 37 -20.47 -48.61 16.19
N ALA A 38 -21.06 -48.15 17.29
CA ALA A 38 -20.44 -48.21 18.61
C ALA A 38 -20.54 -49.63 19.15
N ALA A 39 -19.48 -50.12 19.77
CA ALA A 39 -19.50 -51.27 20.68
C ALA A 39 -18.62 -50.97 21.90
N PRO A 40 -18.98 -51.49 23.08
CA PRO A 40 -18.57 -50.97 24.38
C PRO A 40 -17.34 -51.69 24.90
N PHE A 41 -16.48 -50.99 25.65
CA PHE A 41 -15.56 -51.62 26.58
C PHE A 41 -15.87 -51.16 27.99
N LEU A 42 -16.55 -52.06 28.71
CA LEU A 42 -16.63 -52.10 30.16
C LEU A 42 -15.25 -52.53 30.67
N ALA A 43 -14.55 -51.67 31.40
CA ALA A 43 -13.39 -52.04 32.19
C ALA A 43 -13.60 -51.56 33.63
N ALA A 44 -13.32 -52.48 34.55
CA ALA A 44 -13.78 -52.48 35.92
C ALA A 44 -13.25 -51.32 36.77
N LEU A 45 -14.16 -50.84 37.62
CA LEU A 45 -13.97 -49.97 38.77
C LEU A 45 -12.93 -50.57 39.74
N LEU A 46 -11.77 -49.92 39.85
CA LEU A 46 -10.80 -50.12 40.92
C LEU A 46 -10.79 -48.84 41.77
N LEU A 47 -11.38 -48.97 42.95
CA LEU A 47 -11.49 -47.94 43.98
C LEU A 47 -10.11 -47.67 44.57
N ALA A 48 -9.49 -46.54 44.22
CA ALA A 48 -8.35 -45.98 44.94
C ALA A 48 -8.74 -44.57 45.42
N LEU A 49 -9.13 -44.47 46.69
CA LEU A 49 -9.22 -43.21 47.39
C LEU A 49 -7.82 -42.59 47.49
N ALA A 50 -7.59 -41.53 46.73
CA ALA A 50 -6.61 -40.51 47.03
C ALA A 50 -7.29 -39.16 46.80
N ALA A 51 -7.92 -38.67 47.85
CA ALA A 51 -8.33 -37.29 47.97
C ALA A 51 -7.08 -36.42 48.14
N CYS A 52 -6.92 -35.40 47.29
CA CYS A 52 -6.70 -33.99 47.65
C CYS A 52 -6.15 -33.22 46.44
N GLY A 53 -6.85 -32.14 46.06
CA GLY A 53 -6.24 -31.00 45.39
C GLY A 53 -6.62 -30.75 43.93
N ASP A 54 -7.89 -30.90 43.55
CA ASP A 54 -8.41 -30.24 42.35
C ASP A 54 -9.03 -28.91 42.80
N ASN A 55 -8.29 -27.81 42.64
CA ASN A 55 -8.80 -26.46 42.86
C ASN A 55 -8.94 -25.76 41.51
N GLY A 56 -9.90 -26.19 40.70
CA GLY A 56 -10.61 -25.26 39.84
C GLY A 56 -11.35 -24.29 40.76
N SER A 57 -10.80 -23.10 40.98
CA SER A 57 -11.38 -22.09 41.87
C SER A 57 -12.80 -21.74 41.40
N GLU A 58 -13.81 -22.06 42.21
CA GLU A 58 -15.12 -21.42 42.10
C GLU A 58 -14.91 -19.90 42.13
N PRO A 59 -15.61 -19.12 41.27
CA PRO A 59 -15.49 -17.67 41.28
C PRO A 59 -15.82 -17.15 42.68
N ASP A 60 -14.90 -16.40 43.29
CA ASP A 60 -15.08 -15.79 44.61
C ASP A 60 -16.39 -14.96 44.58
N PRO A 61 -17.41 -15.29 45.39
CA PRO A 61 -18.66 -14.55 45.44
C PRO A 61 -18.50 -13.07 45.80
N GLY A 62 -17.32 -12.66 46.30
CA GLY A 62 -16.96 -11.27 46.60
C GLY A 62 -16.03 -10.60 45.58
N ALA A 63 -15.68 -11.26 44.47
CA ALA A 63 -14.86 -10.66 43.42
C ALA A 63 -15.57 -9.45 42.79
N ARG A 64 -14.87 -8.31 42.73
CA ARG A 64 -15.35 -7.09 42.09
C ARG A 64 -14.30 -6.57 41.11
N PRO A 65 -14.70 -6.09 39.92
CA PRO A 65 -13.75 -5.55 38.95
C PRO A 65 -13.07 -4.32 39.56
N THR A 66 -11.75 -4.24 39.44
CA THR A 66 -10.95 -3.16 40.06
C THR A 66 -10.09 -2.42 39.04
N SER A 67 -9.55 -3.09 38.03
CA SER A 67 -8.75 -2.44 36.99
C SER A 67 -8.92 -3.06 35.62
N ILE A 68 -8.68 -2.25 34.59
CA ILE A 68 -8.57 -2.69 33.20
C ILE A 68 -7.13 -2.41 32.72
N THR A 69 -6.53 -3.35 32.02
CA THR A 69 -5.25 -3.17 31.33
C THR A 69 -5.46 -3.33 29.84
N ILE A 70 -5.09 -2.31 29.05
CA ILE A 70 -5.14 -2.34 27.58
C ILE A 70 -3.76 -2.73 27.03
N THR A 71 -3.72 -3.59 26.01
CA THR A 71 -2.49 -3.99 25.30
C THR A 71 -2.73 -3.99 23.79
N PRO A 72 -1.91 -3.29 22.98
CA PRO A 72 -0.78 -2.44 23.41
C PRO A 72 -1.26 -1.14 24.09
N GLN A 73 -0.36 -0.42 24.77
CA GLN A 73 -0.71 0.87 25.40
C GLN A 73 -0.70 2.03 24.41
N SER A 74 -0.08 1.84 23.24
CA SER A 74 -0.12 2.78 22.13
C SER A 74 0.02 2.07 20.79
N ALA A 75 -0.54 2.66 19.73
CA ALA A 75 -0.26 2.26 18.34
C ALA A 75 -0.07 3.49 17.44
N THR A 76 0.77 3.32 16.41
CA THR A 76 0.93 4.27 15.31
C THR A 76 0.43 3.65 14.02
N LEU A 77 -0.45 4.35 13.32
CA LEU A 77 -1.00 4.02 12.01
C LEU A 77 -0.53 5.06 11.00
N THR A 78 -0.15 4.67 9.78
CA THR A 78 0.55 5.57 8.86
C THR A 78 -0.21 5.91 7.58
N TYR A 79 -1.43 5.40 7.43
CA TYR A 79 -2.34 5.70 6.33
C TYR A 79 -3.80 5.47 6.75
N VAL A 80 -4.74 6.07 6.05
CA VAL A 80 -6.18 5.90 6.31
C VAL A 80 -6.60 4.47 5.96
N GLY A 81 -7.39 3.84 6.83
CA GLY A 81 -7.77 2.44 6.70
C GLY A 81 -6.77 1.45 7.32
N ALA A 82 -5.58 1.89 7.74
CA ALA A 82 -4.68 1.05 8.51
C ALA A 82 -5.34 0.60 9.82
N THR A 83 -5.06 -0.64 10.24
CA THR A 83 -5.65 -1.24 11.45
C THR A 83 -4.62 -1.63 12.49
N ALA A 84 -5.04 -1.62 13.76
CA ALA A 84 -4.29 -2.16 14.88
C ALA A 84 -5.24 -2.85 15.86
N ARG A 85 -4.80 -3.98 16.45
CA ARG A 85 -5.62 -4.72 17.41
C ARG A 85 -5.23 -4.38 18.85
N PHE A 86 -6.24 -4.02 19.64
CA PHE A 86 -6.12 -3.84 21.08
C PHE A 86 -6.91 -4.91 21.83
N THR A 87 -6.37 -5.33 22.96
CA THR A 87 -7.04 -6.25 23.89
C THR A 87 -7.13 -5.59 25.25
N ALA A 88 -8.17 -5.93 26.01
CA ALA A 88 -8.36 -5.45 27.38
C ALA A 88 -8.50 -6.64 28.33
N ARG A 89 -7.82 -6.57 29.48
CA ARG A 89 -7.94 -7.55 30.57
C ARG A 89 -8.48 -6.84 31.81
N ILE A 90 -9.54 -7.41 32.39
CA ILE A 90 -10.11 -6.93 33.65
C ILE A 90 -9.52 -7.76 34.78
N THR A 91 -9.16 -7.12 35.89
CA THR A 91 -8.72 -7.79 37.11
C THR A 91 -9.53 -7.33 38.32
N ASP A 92 -9.67 -8.22 39.30
CA ASP A 92 -10.39 -7.97 40.54
C ASP A 92 -9.50 -7.31 41.62
N GLN A 93 -10.02 -7.17 42.84
CA GLN A 93 -9.30 -6.56 43.96
C GLN A 93 -8.05 -7.32 44.41
N ASN A 94 -7.94 -8.60 44.06
CA ASN A 94 -6.81 -9.47 44.39
C ASN A 94 -5.79 -9.52 43.23
N GLY A 95 -6.10 -8.89 42.09
CA GLY A 95 -5.30 -8.93 40.88
C GLY A 95 -5.59 -10.15 39.99
N ASP A 96 -6.60 -10.95 40.34
CA ASP A 96 -7.01 -12.12 39.58
C ASP A 96 -7.85 -11.71 38.36
N SER A 97 -7.88 -12.55 37.32
CA SER A 97 -8.64 -12.26 36.11
C SER A 97 -10.14 -12.21 36.41
N TYR A 98 -10.80 -11.13 36.02
CA TYR A 98 -12.24 -10.96 36.19
C TYR A 98 -12.98 -11.18 34.86
N PRO A 99 -14.04 -12.00 34.81
CA PRO A 99 -14.79 -12.22 33.59
C PRO A 99 -15.64 -10.99 33.23
N GLY A 100 -15.51 -10.51 32.00
CA GLY A 100 -16.30 -9.38 31.51
C GLY A 100 -15.87 -8.98 30.11
N THR A 101 -16.75 -8.27 29.41
CA THR A 101 -16.46 -7.69 28.10
C THR A 101 -16.46 -6.18 28.24
N VAL A 102 -15.35 -5.54 27.87
CA VAL A 102 -15.25 -4.08 27.91
C VAL A 102 -16.07 -3.45 26.78
N THR A 103 -16.52 -2.23 26.99
CA THR A 103 -17.01 -1.36 25.92
C THR A 103 -15.89 -0.43 25.47
N TRP A 104 -15.62 -0.42 24.18
CA TRP A 104 -14.61 0.44 23.55
C TRP A 104 -15.20 1.76 23.07
N SER A 105 -14.44 2.84 23.17
CA SER A 105 -14.77 4.13 22.56
C SER A 105 -13.52 4.89 22.11
N ALA A 106 -13.62 5.56 20.97
CA ALA A 106 -12.62 6.50 20.48
C ALA A 106 -12.95 7.93 20.91
N SER A 107 -11.93 8.74 21.25
CA SER A 107 -12.13 10.15 21.59
C SER A 107 -12.58 11.01 20.39
N ASP A 108 -12.16 10.64 19.18
CA ASP A 108 -12.51 11.33 17.95
C ASP A 108 -12.64 10.35 16.76
N PRO A 109 -13.86 10.06 16.29
CA PRO A 109 -14.10 9.18 15.14
C PRO A 109 -13.66 9.78 13.80
N ALA A 110 -13.25 11.05 13.73
CA ALA A 110 -12.60 11.60 12.54
C ALA A 110 -11.14 11.15 12.43
N ILE A 111 -10.49 10.76 13.54
CA ILE A 111 -9.11 10.26 13.57
C ILE A 111 -9.09 8.73 13.45
N PHE A 112 -9.87 8.03 14.28
CA PHE A 112 -10.00 6.57 14.21
C PHE A 112 -11.32 6.07 14.78
N THR A 113 -11.73 4.88 14.35
CA THR A 113 -12.84 4.13 14.94
C THR A 113 -12.35 2.88 15.65
N VAL A 114 -13.18 2.29 16.51
CA VAL A 114 -12.88 1.03 17.19
C VAL A 114 -14.09 0.09 17.16
N ALA A 115 -13.87 -1.15 16.75
CA ALA A 115 -14.87 -2.22 16.76
C ALA A 115 -15.02 -2.85 18.15
N ALA A 116 -16.09 -3.62 18.34
CA ALA A 116 -16.41 -4.24 19.63
C ALA A 116 -15.34 -5.25 20.10
N ASP A 117 -14.57 -5.82 19.18
CA ASP A 117 -13.49 -6.76 19.46
C ASP A 117 -12.13 -6.08 19.69
N GLY A 118 -12.09 -4.74 19.70
CA GLY A 118 -10.88 -3.94 19.94
C GLY A 118 -10.04 -3.69 18.69
N GLU A 119 -10.55 -3.98 17.48
CA GLU A 119 -9.90 -3.57 16.24
C GLU A 119 -10.08 -2.05 16.02
N VAL A 120 -8.97 -1.34 15.93
CA VAL A 120 -8.93 0.10 15.63
C VAL A 120 -8.65 0.30 14.15
N THR A 121 -9.37 1.22 13.50
CA THR A 121 -9.19 1.58 12.09
C THR A 121 -9.00 3.09 11.95
N ALA A 122 -7.92 3.52 11.29
CA ALA A 122 -7.65 4.93 11.01
C ALA A 122 -8.66 5.52 10.02
N THR A 123 -9.12 6.74 10.28
CA THR A 123 -10.04 7.50 9.42
C THR A 123 -9.48 8.85 8.97
N GLY A 124 -8.49 9.40 9.69
CA GLY A 124 -7.83 10.65 9.36
C GLY A 124 -6.61 10.90 10.25
N GLY A 125 -5.71 11.79 9.81
CA GLY A 125 -4.50 12.13 10.55
C GLY A 125 -4.78 12.81 11.90
N GLY A 126 -4.01 12.46 12.93
CA GLY A 126 -4.10 13.06 14.27
C GLY A 126 -3.83 12.07 15.40
N THR A 127 -3.96 12.53 16.64
CA THR A 127 -3.82 11.69 17.84
C THR A 127 -5.13 11.67 18.62
N GLY A 128 -5.54 10.51 19.10
CA GLY A 128 -6.69 10.37 19.98
C GLY A 128 -6.51 9.30 21.05
N THR A 129 -7.48 9.25 21.98
CA THR A 129 -7.50 8.33 23.11
C THR A 129 -8.50 7.21 22.87
N LEU A 130 -8.02 5.97 22.95
CA LEU A 130 -8.85 4.76 22.98
C LEU A 130 -9.20 4.47 24.44
N THR A 131 -10.48 4.27 24.74
CA THR A 131 -10.96 3.95 26.11
C THR A 131 -11.64 2.59 26.13
N ALA A 132 -11.26 1.75 27.09
CA ALA A 132 -11.99 0.54 27.46
C ALA A 132 -12.69 0.80 28.80
N SER A 133 -13.99 0.48 28.89
CA SER A 133 -14.80 0.67 30.09
C SER A 133 -15.53 -0.62 30.48
N PHE A 134 -15.67 -0.85 31.77
CA PHE A 134 -16.46 -1.95 32.33
C PHE A 134 -17.03 -1.49 33.68
N GLU A 135 -18.36 -1.44 33.81
CA GLU A 135 -19.02 -0.86 34.97
C GLU A 135 -18.47 0.56 35.29
N ASP A 136 -17.99 0.79 36.51
CA ASP A 136 -17.46 2.09 36.96
C ASP A 136 -15.93 2.24 36.77
N ILE A 137 -15.27 1.24 36.16
CA ILE A 137 -13.82 1.29 35.88
C ILE A 137 -13.52 1.49 34.40
N SER A 138 -12.41 2.16 34.11
CA SER A 138 -11.95 2.43 32.75
C SER A 138 -10.43 2.45 32.65
N ALA A 139 -9.91 2.17 31.46
CA ALA A 139 -8.51 2.39 31.11
C ALA A 139 -8.40 3.03 29.72
N THR A 140 -7.24 3.63 29.45
CA THR A 140 -6.99 4.36 28.20
C THR A 140 -5.69 3.92 27.53
N ALA A 141 -5.67 3.95 26.20
CA ALA A 141 -4.50 3.79 25.35
C ALA A 141 -4.43 4.93 24.32
N SER A 142 -3.25 5.18 23.74
CA SER A 142 -3.05 6.23 22.74
C SER A 142 -3.05 5.67 21.32
N VAL A 143 -3.74 6.34 20.40
CA VAL A 143 -3.70 6.02 18.97
C VAL A 143 -3.20 7.24 18.23
N ASN A 144 -2.13 7.08 17.47
CA ASN A 144 -1.57 8.12 16.62
C ASN A 144 -1.72 7.70 15.15
N VAL A 145 -2.35 8.55 14.34
CA VAL A 145 -2.43 8.40 12.89
C VAL A 145 -1.52 9.44 12.26
N ASP A 146 -0.30 9.02 11.93
CA ASP A 146 0.72 9.82 11.24
C ASP A 146 0.65 9.52 9.75
N GLN A 147 -0.33 10.12 9.06
CA GLN A 147 -0.60 9.83 7.66
C GLN A 147 0.58 10.27 6.77
N LEU A 148 1.30 9.32 6.19
CA LEU A 148 2.46 9.57 5.34
C LEU A 148 2.07 9.50 3.86
N PRO A 149 2.63 10.37 2.99
CA PRO A 149 2.46 10.20 1.55
C PRO A 149 3.05 8.86 1.10
N PHE A 150 2.58 8.35 -0.02
CA PHE A 150 3.10 7.16 -0.67
C PHE A 150 3.25 7.40 -2.16
N ALA A 151 2.37 8.22 -2.74
CA ALA A 151 2.43 8.66 -4.12
C ALA A 151 2.14 10.16 -4.25
N LEU A 152 2.68 10.75 -5.32
CA LEU A 152 2.27 12.03 -5.85
C LEU A 152 1.81 11.77 -7.28
N VAL A 153 0.56 12.07 -7.60
CA VAL A 153 -0.06 11.75 -8.90
C VAL A 153 -0.30 13.04 -9.67
N ALA A 154 0.05 13.06 -10.96
CA ALA A 154 -0.40 14.11 -11.87
C ALA A 154 -1.92 13.97 -12.07
N PHE A 155 -2.69 14.81 -11.37
CA PHE A 155 -4.14 14.67 -11.26
C PHE A 155 -4.87 15.39 -12.40
N LEU A 156 -4.43 16.60 -12.77
CA LEU A 156 -4.94 17.38 -13.91
C LEU A 156 -3.81 18.17 -14.57
N GLY A 157 -3.99 18.51 -15.86
CA GLY A 157 -3.07 19.38 -16.60
C GLY A 157 -1.85 18.70 -17.22
N ASP A 158 -1.75 17.36 -17.18
CA ASP A 158 -0.73 16.63 -17.94
C ASP A 158 -1.14 16.45 -19.41
N GLY A 159 -0.17 16.36 -20.30
CA GLY A 159 -0.38 16.09 -21.72
C GLY A 159 -0.91 17.28 -22.53
N GLN A 160 -0.63 18.51 -22.09
CA GLN A 160 -1.08 19.72 -22.77
C GLN A 160 -0.24 20.07 -24.00
N ASP A 161 -0.72 20.99 -24.82
CA ASP A 161 0.03 21.63 -25.90
C ASP A 161 -0.04 23.17 -25.80
N GLY A 162 0.97 23.85 -26.33
CA GLY A 162 1.06 25.31 -26.32
C GLY A 162 2.13 25.87 -27.24
N ALA A 163 2.15 27.18 -27.42
CA ALA A 163 3.25 27.85 -28.11
C ALA A 163 4.48 28.04 -27.19
N ALA A 164 5.65 28.18 -27.79
CA ALA A 164 6.86 28.59 -27.09
C ALA A 164 6.64 29.88 -26.29
N GLY A 165 7.03 29.89 -25.02
CA GLY A 165 6.85 31.03 -24.11
C GLY A 165 5.42 31.28 -23.63
N GLU A 166 4.47 30.40 -23.94
CA GLU A 166 3.07 30.54 -23.55
C GLU A 166 2.78 29.86 -22.20
N THR A 167 1.93 30.48 -21.38
CA THR A 167 1.32 29.82 -20.23
C THR A 167 0.23 28.87 -20.68
N LEU A 168 0.37 27.59 -20.32
CA LEU A 168 -0.57 26.54 -20.62
C LEU A 168 -2.00 26.87 -20.16
N ALA A 169 -2.98 26.35 -20.90
CA ALA A 169 -4.38 26.69 -20.72
C ALA A 169 -4.96 26.14 -19.42
N ASP A 170 -4.55 24.94 -19.02
CA ASP A 170 -4.96 24.29 -17.77
C ASP A 170 -3.82 24.31 -16.74
N PRO A 171 -4.13 24.50 -15.46
CA PRO A 171 -3.12 24.44 -14.41
C PRO A 171 -2.66 23.01 -14.19
N LEU A 172 -1.41 22.86 -13.75
CA LEU A 172 -0.89 21.59 -13.27
C LEU A 172 -1.44 21.35 -11.88
N VAL A 173 -2.11 20.23 -11.67
CA VAL A 173 -2.62 19.84 -10.35
C VAL A 173 -2.07 18.47 -10.03
N VAL A 174 -1.40 18.36 -8.89
CA VAL A 174 -1.03 17.07 -8.31
C VAL A 174 -1.99 16.69 -7.20
N ARG A 175 -2.06 15.39 -6.90
CA ARG A 175 -2.67 14.87 -5.67
C ARG A 175 -1.66 14.01 -4.91
N ALA A 176 -1.40 14.36 -3.66
CA ALA A 176 -0.61 13.53 -2.75
C ALA A 176 -1.53 12.49 -2.08
N GLU A 177 -1.12 11.23 -2.13
CA GLU A 177 -1.91 10.10 -1.67
C GLU A 177 -1.08 9.26 -0.70
N ASP A 178 -1.72 8.73 0.34
CA ASP A 178 -1.13 7.72 1.22
C ASP A 178 -1.16 6.32 0.59
N ALA A 179 -0.71 5.32 1.34
CA ALA A 179 -0.60 3.95 0.86
C ALA A 179 -1.94 3.30 0.47
N ALA A 180 -3.08 3.84 0.94
CA ALA A 180 -4.41 3.36 0.58
C ALA A 180 -5.08 4.24 -0.51
N GLY A 181 -4.36 5.21 -1.08
CA GLY A 181 -4.88 6.15 -2.07
C GLY A 181 -5.70 7.29 -1.46
N ALA A 182 -5.70 7.44 -0.13
CA ALA A 182 -6.41 8.54 0.53
C ALA A 182 -5.57 9.84 0.46
N PRO A 183 -6.22 11.01 0.34
CA PRO A 183 -5.51 12.27 0.21
C PRO A 183 -4.72 12.64 1.47
N VAL A 184 -3.53 13.20 1.29
CA VAL A 184 -2.68 13.70 2.38
C VAL A 184 -2.58 15.22 2.33
N MET A 185 -2.98 15.89 3.41
CA MET A 185 -3.02 17.34 3.52
C MET A 185 -1.73 17.90 4.17
N GLY A 186 -1.37 19.14 3.83
CA GLY A 186 -0.33 19.91 4.52
C GLY A 186 1.10 19.64 4.06
N LEU A 187 1.27 18.84 3.01
CA LEU A 187 2.55 18.59 2.36
C LEU A 187 2.91 19.74 1.41
N LEU A 188 4.14 20.24 1.50
CA LEU A 188 4.69 21.23 0.57
C LEU A 188 5.12 20.53 -0.74
N VAL A 189 4.55 20.95 -1.85
CA VAL A 189 4.91 20.50 -3.21
C VAL A 189 5.75 21.57 -3.87
N THR A 190 6.86 21.16 -4.50
CA THR A 190 7.69 22.04 -5.34
C THR A 190 7.53 21.65 -6.81
N PHE A 191 7.28 22.64 -7.65
CA PHE A 191 7.12 22.54 -9.11
C PHE A 191 8.36 23.13 -9.79
N GLU A 192 9.12 22.30 -10.48
CA GLU A 192 10.38 22.66 -11.13
C GLU A 192 10.37 22.20 -12.59
N ALA A 193 10.43 23.16 -13.52
CA ALA A 193 10.60 22.86 -14.94
C ALA A 193 12.04 22.37 -15.19
N ALA A 194 12.22 21.45 -16.13
CA ALA A 194 13.57 21.09 -16.57
C ALA A 194 14.27 22.33 -17.17
N ALA A 195 15.61 22.34 -17.15
CA ALA A 195 16.38 23.49 -17.59
C ALA A 195 16.09 23.83 -19.07
N GLY A 196 15.41 24.95 -19.30
CA GLY A 196 15.01 25.39 -20.65
C GLY A 196 13.54 25.14 -21.00
N ASP A 197 12.80 24.41 -20.16
CA ASP A 197 11.40 24.02 -20.40
C ASP A 197 10.39 25.01 -19.77
N GLY A 198 10.89 26.19 -19.39
CA GLY A 198 10.08 27.31 -18.93
C GLY A 198 10.05 27.47 -17.41
N SER A 199 8.89 27.83 -16.84
CA SER A 199 8.76 28.17 -15.42
C SER A 199 7.39 27.85 -14.83
N ALA A 200 7.38 27.51 -13.55
CA ALA A 200 6.19 27.31 -12.71
C ALA A 200 5.84 28.58 -11.91
N ASP A 201 4.55 28.92 -11.79
CA ASP A 201 4.08 29.99 -10.89
C ASP A 201 2.69 29.65 -10.28
N PRO A 202 2.58 29.45 -8.94
CA PRO A 202 3.68 29.49 -7.97
C PRO A 202 4.64 28.29 -8.11
N VAL A 203 5.91 28.46 -7.73
CA VAL A 203 6.92 27.38 -7.71
C VAL A 203 6.63 26.35 -6.61
N THR A 204 5.87 26.73 -5.58
CA THR A 204 5.48 25.83 -4.49
C THR A 204 4.04 26.06 -4.11
N ASP A 205 3.36 24.98 -3.70
CA ASP A 205 2.03 25.04 -3.11
C ASP A 205 1.88 23.98 -2.01
N THR A 206 0.94 24.14 -1.10
CA THR A 206 0.71 23.19 0.00
C THR A 206 -0.59 22.43 -0.22
N THR A 207 -0.52 21.11 -0.10
CA THR A 207 -1.68 20.24 -0.33
C THR A 207 -2.86 20.57 0.58
N LEU A 208 -4.04 20.67 -0.02
CA LEU A 208 -5.32 20.91 0.66
C LEU A 208 -5.90 19.62 1.26
N SER A 209 -7.09 19.69 1.84
CA SER A 209 -7.77 18.56 2.48
C SER A 209 -8.13 17.42 1.51
N ASP A 210 -8.18 17.69 0.21
CA ASP A 210 -8.35 16.69 -0.85
C ASP A 210 -7.01 16.21 -1.43
N GLY A 211 -5.90 16.58 -0.79
CA GLY A 211 -4.54 16.19 -1.16
C GLY A 211 -3.99 16.97 -2.35
N THR A 212 -4.71 17.96 -2.86
CA THR A 212 -4.32 18.66 -4.09
C THR A 212 -3.44 19.88 -3.85
N ALA A 213 -2.46 20.08 -4.73
CA ALA A 213 -1.63 21.28 -4.84
C ALA A 213 -1.46 21.62 -6.32
N TRP A 214 -1.22 22.89 -6.66
CA TRP A 214 -1.26 23.33 -8.06
C TRP A 214 -0.20 24.38 -8.43
N SER A 215 0.03 24.52 -9.74
CA SER A 215 0.86 25.57 -10.34
C SER A 215 0.43 25.88 -11.78
N TRP A 216 0.73 27.08 -12.29
CA TRP A 216 0.71 27.36 -13.73
C TRP A 216 2.07 27.09 -14.36
N TRP A 217 2.07 26.59 -15.59
CA TRP A 217 3.31 26.35 -16.34
C TRP A 217 3.36 27.24 -17.58
N THR A 218 4.40 28.06 -17.67
CA THR A 218 4.78 28.76 -18.90
C THR A 218 5.89 27.96 -19.59
N LEU A 219 5.66 27.56 -20.84
CA LEU A 219 6.58 26.72 -21.61
C LEU A 219 7.86 27.47 -22.00
N GLY A 220 8.94 26.71 -22.19
CA GLY A 220 10.19 27.23 -22.71
C GLY A 220 10.14 27.58 -24.20
N ASP A 221 11.25 28.08 -24.72
CA ASP A 221 11.37 28.48 -26.15
C ASP A 221 11.67 27.29 -27.10
N GLY A 222 11.97 26.11 -26.56
CA GLY A 222 12.24 24.89 -27.33
C GLY A 222 11.01 24.30 -28.01
N SER A 223 11.18 23.55 -29.10
CA SER A 223 10.12 22.73 -29.70
C SER A 223 10.16 21.29 -29.15
N GLY A 224 9.05 20.57 -29.24
CA GLY A 224 8.98 19.16 -28.84
C GLY A 224 8.34 18.96 -27.47
N VAL A 225 8.74 17.90 -26.78
CA VAL A 225 8.27 17.58 -25.42
C VAL A 225 8.99 18.47 -24.41
N HIS A 226 8.23 19.12 -23.54
CA HIS A 226 8.70 19.86 -22.37
C HIS A 226 8.29 19.09 -21.12
N LEU A 227 9.09 19.18 -20.06
CA LEU A 227 8.88 18.46 -18.80
C LEU A 227 8.90 19.41 -17.59
N LEU A 228 8.01 19.15 -16.64
CA LEU A 228 7.98 19.81 -15.33
C LEU A 228 7.76 18.77 -14.24
N THR A 229 8.64 18.75 -13.25
CA THR A 229 8.56 17.84 -12.12
C THR A 229 7.86 18.52 -10.94
N ALA A 230 6.85 17.86 -10.37
CA ALA A 230 6.31 18.17 -9.06
C ALA A 230 6.88 17.18 -8.04
N SER A 231 7.34 17.66 -6.89
CA SER A 231 8.04 16.83 -5.89
C SER A 231 7.73 17.19 -4.45
N LEU A 232 7.84 16.18 -3.58
CA LEU A 232 7.84 16.28 -2.12
C LEU A 232 9.27 16.17 -1.57
N GLU A 233 9.47 16.58 -0.31
CA GLU A 233 10.79 16.59 0.37
C GLU A 233 11.42 15.18 0.48
N ASP A 234 10.61 14.14 0.58
CA ASP A 234 11.05 12.75 0.70
C ASP A 234 11.44 12.10 -0.64
N GLY A 235 11.42 12.87 -1.73
CA GLY A 235 11.79 12.45 -3.07
C GLY A 235 10.65 11.78 -3.86
N ILE A 236 9.43 11.70 -3.31
CA ILE A 236 8.24 11.34 -4.09
C ILE A 236 8.01 12.44 -5.12
N SER A 237 7.89 12.07 -6.39
CA SER A 237 7.69 13.02 -7.48
C SER A 237 6.83 12.45 -8.58
N THR A 238 6.21 13.35 -9.34
CA THR A 238 5.57 13.07 -10.62
C THR A 238 6.03 14.09 -11.65
N GLU A 239 5.93 13.74 -12.92
CA GLU A 239 6.28 14.61 -14.02
C GLU A 239 5.03 14.95 -14.83
N PHE A 240 4.92 16.21 -15.24
CA PHE A 240 4.02 16.70 -16.26
C PHE A 240 4.80 16.85 -17.56
N SER A 241 4.11 16.59 -18.66
CA SER A 241 4.62 16.78 -20.01
C SER A 241 3.69 17.66 -20.83
N ALA A 242 4.28 18.49 -21.68
CA ALA A 242 3.56 19.30 -22.64
C ALA A 242 4.28 19.34 -23.98
N ALA A 243 3.57 19.69 -25.05
CA ALA A 243 4.12 19.77 -26.40
C ALA A 243 4.19 21.22 -26.91
N VAL A 244 5.33 21.60 -27.46
CA VAL A 244 5.47 22.81 -28.29
C VAL A 244 5.59 22.40 -29.75
N GLY A 245 4.52 22.65 -30.50
CA GLY A 245 4.40 22.27 -31.91
C GLY A 245 4.01 20.80 -32.11
N PRO A 246 3.89 20.35 -33.38
CA PRO A 246 3.52 18.98 -33.67
C PRO A 246 4.63 18.01 -33.25
N LEU A 247 4.24 16.89 -32.66
CA LEU A 247 5.12 15.77 -32.35
C LEU A 247 4.99 14.69 -33.42
N ASP A 248 6.11 14.03 -33.74
CA ASP A 248 6.06 12.78 -34.49
C ASP A 248 5.39 11.68 -33.65
N PRO A 249 4.70 10.71 -34.28
CA PRO A 249 4.14 9.59 -33.54
C PRO A 249 5.25 8.81 -32.82
N PRO A 250 4.99 8.29 -31.60
CA PRO A 250 5.98 7.51 -30.89
C PRO A 250 6.32 6.24 -31.67
N SER A 251 7.54 5.73 -31.53
CA SER A 251 7.93 4.43 -32.04
C SER A 251 7.06 3.32 -31.43
N GLU A 252 6.80 2.24 -32.18
CA GLU A 252 6.02 1.09 -31.68
C GLU A 252 6.67 0.47 -30.43
N THR A 253 8.00 0.53 -30.36
CA THR A 253 8.80 0.00 -29.27
C THR A 253 9.77 1.04 -28.71
N ALA A 254 10.15 0.88 -27.46
CA ALA A 254 11.29 1.57 -26.84
C ALA A 254 12.11 0.60 -25.99
N THR A 255 13.38 0.92 -25.75
CA THR A 255 14.30 0.07 -24.97
C THR A 255 14.81 0.82 -23.75
N TYR A 256 14.66 0.23 -22.58
CA TYR A 256 15.03 0.83 -21.31
C TYR A 256 16.14 0.07 -20.61
N ARG A 257 16.95 0.82 -19.88
CA ARG A 257 17.77 0.34 -18.77
C ARG A 257 17.02 0.65 -17.47
N ILE A 258 17.01 -0.31 -16.54
CA ILE A 258 16.45 -0.13 -15.20
C ILE A 258 17.58 -0.19 -14.19
N ASP A 259 17.70 0.86 -13.38
CA ASP A 259 18.64 0.98 -12.27
C ASP A 259 17.87 0.92 -10.95
N PHE A 260 18.08 -0.15 -10.18
CA PHE A 260 17.62 -0.26 -8.79
C PHE A 260 18.75 0.20 -7.86
N THR A 261 18.47 1.16 -6.99
CA THR A 261 19.42 1.69 -6.00
C THR A 261 18.84 1.53 -4.61
N ALA A 262 19.39 0.61 -3.83
CA ALA A 262 18.99 0.37 -2.44
C ALA A 262 19.63 1.38 -1.49
N THR A 263 18.78 2.04 -0.70
CA THR A 263 19.15 3.02 0.35
C THR A 263 18.87 2.52 1.76
N TRP A 264 18.22 1.36 1.90
CA TRP A 264 17.97 0.70 3.18
C TRP A 264 19.29 0.36 3.87
N SER A 265 19.54 1.00 5.01
CA SER A 265 20.79 0.95 5.76
C SER A 265 20.53 1.22 7.25
N SER A 266 21.52 0.96 8.10
CA SER A 266 21.47 1.37 9.51
C SER A 266 21.40 2.88 9.73
N THR A 267 21.72 3.69 8.72
CA THR A 267 21.57 5.15 8.79
C THR A 267 20.13 5.57 8.52
N THR A 268 19.50 5.01 7.49
CA THR A 268 18.13 5.37 7.10
C THR A 268 17.09 4.67 7.97
N HIS A 269 17.40 3.45 8.46
CA HIS A 269 16.50 2.58 9.21
C HIS A 269 17.27 1.97 10.41
N PRO A 270 17.58 2.76 11.45
CA PRO A 270 18.50 2.36 12.51
C PRO A 270 17.95 1.29 13.47
N ASN A 271 16.62 1.15 13.54
CA ASN A 271 15.98 0.26 14.51
C ASN A 271 16.17 -1.20 14.09
N SER A 272 16.95 -1.94 14.88
CA SER A 272 17.19 -3.38 14.69
C SER A 272 17.72 -3.75 13.29
N PHE A 273 18.45 -2.85 12.62
CA PHE A 273 18.97 -3.10 11.28
C PHE A 273 19.78 -4.40 11.23
N PRO A 274 19.44 -5.35 10.33
CA PRO A 274 19.98 -6.70 10.39
C PRO A 274 21.39 -6.77 9.80
N GLY A 275 22.20 -7.69 10.33
CA GLY A 275 23.44 -8.10 9.66
C GLY A 275 23.12 -8.85 8.36
N GLY A 276 23.94 -8.65 7.33
CA GLY A 276 23.73 -9.31 6.04
C GLY A 276 22.52 -8.80 5.25
N ALA A 277 22.06 -7.58 5.53
CA ALA A 277 20.98 -6.91 4.80
C ALA A 277 21.22 -6.96 3.28
N HIS A 278 20.25 -7.49 2.54
CA HIS A 278 20.31 -7.67 1.09
C HIS A 278 18.92 -7.65 0.46
N TRP A 279 18.91 -7.72 -0.86
CA TRP A 279 17.74 -7.74 -1.72
C TRP A 279 17.78 -9.03 -2.55
N SER A 280 16.63 -9.69 -2.67
CA SER A 280 16.49 -10.84 -3.57
C SER A 280 16.68 -10.42 -5.03
N PRO A 281 16.85 -11.37 -5.96
CA PRO A 281 16.71 -11.09 -7.39
C PRO A 281 15.43 -10.28 -7.68
N LEU A 282 15.56 -9.25 -8.51
CA LEU A 282 14.39 -8.50 -9.00
C LEU A 282 13.62 -9.36 -10.01
N ILE A 283 12.30 -9.35 -9.90
CA ILE A 283 11.39 -10.06 -10.79
C ILE A 283 10.19 -9.17 -11.11
N GLY A 284 9.70 -9.26 -12.33
CA GLY A 284 8.60 -8.44 -12.80
C GLY A 284 8.25 -8.71 -14.24
N ALA A 285 7.48 -7.81 -14.85
CA ALA A 285 6.99 -7.97 -16.20
C ALA A 285 6.88 -6.64 -16.93
N VAL A 286 7.00 -6.69 -18.26
CA VAL A 286 6.44 -5.68 -19.17
C VAL A 286 5.03 -6.12 -19.54
N HIS A 287 4.04 -5.24 -19.42
CA HIS A 287 2.65 -5.62 -19.58
C HIS A 287 1.72 -4.46 -20.02
N SER A 288 0.48 -4.82 -20.37
CA SER A 288 -0.62 -3.88 -20.60
C SER A 288 -1.28 -3.51 -19.28
N SER A 289 -2.15 -2.49 -19.27
CA SER A 289 -2.94 -2.10 -18.09
C SER A 289 -3.96 -3.16 -17.62
N ARG A 290 -4.08 -4.28 -18.33
CA ARG A 290 -5.00 -5.39 -18.00
C ARG A 290 -4.35 -6.47 -17.14
N ALA A 291 -3.02 -6.47 -17.03
CA ALA A 291 -2.29 -7.33 -16.11
C ALA A 291 -2.08 -6.61 -14.78
N SER A 292 -2.20 -7.36 -13.70
CA SER A 292 -1.68 -6.99 -12.39
C SER A 292 -1.03 -8.22 -11.76
N PHE A 293 0.04 -8.00 -11.00
CA PHE A 293 0.81 -9.06 -10.35
C PHE A 293 0.82 -8.91 -8.83
N TRP A 294 0.67 -7.68 -8.34
CA TRP A 294 0.39 -7.35 -6.95
C TRP A 294 -0.15 -5.91 -6.89
N GLU A 295 -0.99 -5.61 -5.91
CA GLU A 295 -1.51 -4.27 -5.66
C GLU A 295 -1.60 -4.03 -4.15
N MET A 296 -1.48 -2.78 -3.75
CA MET A 296 -1.79 -2.36 -2.38
C MET A 296 -3.25 -2.69 -2.05
N GLY A 297 -3.50 -3.29 -0.88
CA GLY A 297 -4.84 -3.66 -0.44
C GLY A 297 -5.39 -4.98 -1.02
N GLU A 298 -4.64 -5.67 -1.88
CA GLU A 298 -5.02 -6.98 -2.43
C GLU A 298 -4.28 -8.13 -1.75
N THR A 299 -4.81 -9.35 -1.85
CA THR A 299 -4.15 -10.55 -1.29
C THR A 299 -3.04 -11.05 -2.23
N SER A 300 -1.88 -11.38 -1.68
CA SER A 300 -0.74 -11.91 -2.45
C SER A 300 -1.03 -13.24 -3.15
N SER A 301 -0.63 -13.34 -4.43
CA SER A 301 -0.59 -14.60 -5.18
C SER A 301 0.41 -15.59 -4.56
N PRO A 302 0.34 -16.90 -4.89
CA PRO A 302 1.37 -17.86 -4.50
C PRO A 302 2.79 -17.47 -4.96
N GLY A 303 2.92 -16.87 -6.15
CA GLY A 303 4.19 -16.35 -6.65
C GLY A 303 4.72 -15.19 -5.84
N MET A 304 3.85 -14.24 -5.48
CA MET A 304 4.21 -13.10 -4.64
C MET A 304 4.58 -13.51 -3.20
N GLU A 305 3.83 -14.44 -2.60
CA GLU A 305 4.16 -15.05 -1.30
C GLU A 305 5.55 -15.70 -1.32
N SER A 306 5.79 -16.59 -2.30
CA SER A 306 7.09 -17.25 -2.44
C SER A 306 8.24 -16.25 -2.65
N MET A 307 8.01 -15.19 -3.41
CA MET A 307 9.00 -14.14 -3.66
C MET A 307 9.28 -13.33 -2.39
N ALA A 308 8.24 -12.92 -1.67
CA ALA A 308 8.35 -12.07 -0.49
C ALA A 308 8.94 -12.79 0.73
N GLU A 309 8.72 -14.10 0.88
CA GLU A 309 9.24 -14.88 2.03
C GLU A 309 10.63 -15.49 1.79
N THR A 310 10.96 -15.83 0.54
CA THR A 310 12.17 -16.61 0.25
C THR A 310 13.09 -15.98 -0.79
N GLY A 311 12.62 -14.95 -1.50
CA GLY A 311 13.31 -14.35 -2.64
C GLY A 311 13.29 -15.23 -3.90
N ALA A 312 12.57 -16.35 -3.89
CA ALA A 312 12.45 -17.24 -5.04
C ALA A 312 11.51 -16.65 -6.09
N THR A 313 11.96 -16.60 -7.35
CA THR A 313 11.22 -15.94 -8.43
C THR A 313 10.43 -16.92 -9.32
N GLY A 314 10.68 -18.23 -9.22
CA GLY A 314 10.18 -19.22 -10.18
C GLY A 314 8.66 -19.31 -10.31
N THR A 315 7.92 -19.28 -9.20
CA THR A 315 6.46 -19.32 -9.20
C THR A 315 5.89 -18.04 -9.80
N LEU A 316 6.41 -16.87 -9.41
CA LEU A 316 5.97 -15.58 -9.98
C LEU A 316 6.31 -15.47 -11.47
N THR A 317 7.45 -16.00 -11.91
CA THR A 317 7.78 -16.12 -13.34
C THR A 317 6.71 -16.94 -14.07
N SER A 318 6.25 -18.05 -13.50
CA SER A 318 5.19 -18.87 -14.12
C SER A 318 3.86 -18.13 -14.19
N GLU A 319 3.50 -17.37 -13.15
CA GLU A 319 2.30 -16.51 -13.15
C GLU A 319 2.36 -15.40 -14.22
N ILE A 320 3.55 -14.85 -14.47
CA ILE A 320 3.78 -13.89 -15.55
C ILE A 320 3.69 -14.58 -16.92
N ASP A 321 4.36 -15.72 -17.08
CA ASP A 321 4.34 -16.50 -18.32
C ASP A 321 2.92 -16.96 -18.68
N ASP A 322 2.06 -17.28 -17.70
CA ASP A 322 0.66 -17.62 -17.94
C ASP A 322 -0.18 -16.44 -18.48
N GLN A 323 0.25 -15.20 -18.22
CA GLN A 323 -0.34 -14.00 -18.81
C GLN A 323 0.25 -13.68 -20.20
N ILE A 324 1.23 -14.47 -20.65
CA ILE A 324 1.71 -14.52 -22.03
C ILE A 324 0.99 -15.70 -22.72
N PRO A 325 0.11 -15.48 -23.70
CA PRO A 325 -0.03 -14.28 -24.54
C PRO A 325 -1.16 -13.33 -24.12
N GLY A 326 -0.93 -12.02 -24.23
CA GLY A 326 -1.99 -11.03 -24.37
C GLY A 326 -1.93 -9.89 -23.36
N ASN A 327 -1.85 -10.20 -22.05
CA ASN A 327 -1.83 -9.14 -21.03
C ASN A 327 -0.38 -8.77 -20.66
N ALA A 328 0.55 -9.72 -20.69
CA ALA A 328 1.98 -9.53 -20.49
C ALA A 328 2.76 -9.72 -21.80
N LEU A 329 3.89 -9.00 -21.91
CA LEU A 329 4.81 -9.06 -23.04
C LEU A 329 6.03 -9.93 -22.74
N SER A 330 6.65 -9.73 -21.57
CA SER A 330 7.90 -10.40 -21.20
C SER A 330 8.13 -10.36 -19.70
N VAL A 331 8.90 -11.33 -19.20
CA VAL A 331 9.44 -11.33 -17.84
C VAL A 331 10.66 -10.41 -17.76
N VAL A 332 10.73 -9.60 -16.72
CA VAL A 332 11.87 -8.74 -16.39
C VAL A 332 12.61 -9.36 -15.19
N ASN A 333 13.87 -9.72 -15.38
CA ASN A 333 14.70 -10.33 -14.35
C ASN A 333 15.94 -9.48 -14.05
N GLY A 334 16.26 -9.33 -12.76
CA GLY A 334 17.49 -8.73 -12.27
C GLY A 334 18.18 -9.63 -11.24
N THR A 335 19.47 -9.37 -10.99
CA THR A 335 20.20 -10.05 -9.90
C THR A 335 19.79 -9.53 -8.53
N GLY A 336 20.15 -10.22 -7.45
CA GLY A 336 20.08 -9.64 -6.10
C GLY A 336 21.24 -8.67 -5.83
N SER A 337 21.19 -7.98 -4.71
CA SER A 337 22.29 -7.10 -4.24
C SER A 337 22.36 -7.03 -2.72
N GLY A 338 23.49 -6.62 -2.14
CA GLY A 338 23.55 -6.19 -0.75
C GLY A 338 22.75 -4.89 -0.51
N SER A 339 22.63 -4.46 0.74
CA SER A 339 21.99 -3.19 1.11
C SER A 339 22.88 -2.35 2.05
N PRO A 340 23.22 -1.10 1.69
CA PRO A 340 23.00 -0.44 0.39
C PRO A 340 23.65 -1.18 -0.78
N GLY A 341 23.12 -0.96 -1.98
CA GLY A 341 23.59 -1.63 -3.19
C GLY A 341 22.85 -1.17 -4.43
N SER A 342 23.22 -1.73 -5.59
CA SER A 342 22.56 -1.41 -6.85
C SER A 342 22.49 -2.61 -7.77
N VAL A 343 21.41 -2.69 -8.55
CA VAL A 343 21.22 -3.66 -9.62
C VAL A 343 20.90 -2.91 -10.91
N ARG A 344 21.39 -3.43 -12.03
CA ARG A 344 21.10 -2.88 -13.36
C ARG A 344 20.56 -3.95 -14.29
N ILE A 345 19.38 -3.72 -14.83
CA ILE A 345 18.76 -4.52 -15.89
C ILE A 345 18.91 -3.73 -17.18
N ARG A 346 19.38 -4.38 -18.25
CA ARG A 346 19.57 -3.76 -19.57
C ARG A 346 18.56 -4.31 -20.55
N ASP A 347 18.37 -3.57 -21.65
CA ASP A 347 17.67 -4.04 -22.84
C ASP A 347 16.22 -4.47 -22.58
N VAL A 348 15.53 -3.77 -21.67
CA VAL A 348 14.11 -4.00 -21.37
C VAL A 348 13.28 -3.36 -22.48
N VAL A 349 12.75 -4.19 -23.37
CA VAL A 349 11.93 -3.73 -24.49
C VAL A 349 10.47 -3.60 -24.07
N VAL A 350 9.89 -2.42 -24.31
CA VAL A 350 8.47 -2.13 -24.13
C VAL A 350 7.80 -1.82 -25.47
N ARG A 351 6.47 -1.92 -25.50
CA ARG A 351 5.64 -1.69 -26.70
C ARG A 351 4.48 -0.77 -26.40
N LEU A 352 3.97 -0.04 -27.39
CA LEU A 352 2.80 0.84 -27.20
C LEU A 352 1.55 0.10 -26.69
N ASP A 353 1.41 -1.18 -27.02
CA ASP A 353 0.33 -2.04 -26.51
C ASP A 353 0.61 -2.65 -25.12
N HIS A 354 1.86 -2.57 -24.64
CA HIS A 354 2.32 -3.01 -23.31
C HIS A 354 3.29 -1.99 -22.68
N PRO A 355 2.82 -0.76 -22.37
CA PRO A 355 3.71 0.31 -21.94
C PRO A 355 4.01 0.29 -20.43
N HIS A 356 3.47 -0.68 -19.68
CA HIS A 356 3.58 -0.73 -18.22
C HIS A 356 4.67 -1.70 -17.77
N VAL A 357 5.32 -1.38 -16.65
CA VAL A 357 6.28 -2.27 -15.98
C VAL A 357 5.88 -2.45 -14.53
N THR A 358 5.87 -3.71 -14.09
CA THR A 358 5.83 -4.09 -12.67
C THR A 358 7.16 -4.72 -12.32
N LEU A 359 7.71 -4.40 -11.15
CA LEU A 359 8.99 -4.95 -10.67
C LEU A 359 9.01 -4.99 -9.15
N VAL A 360 9.50 -6.09 -8.58
CA VAL A 360 9.53 -6.32 -7.14
C VAL A 360 10.80 -7.04 -6.69
N SER A 361 11.21 -6.81 -5.44
CA SER A 361 12.30 -7.50 -4.76
C SER A 361 12.01 -7.60 -3.27
N MET A 362 12.35 -8.75 -2.66
CA MET A 362 12.26 -8.98 -1.23
C MET A 362 13.35 -8.20 -0.49
N ILE A 363 12.96 -7.59 0.64
CA ILE A 363 13.85 -7.02 1.64
C ILE A 363 14.32 -8.17 2.53
N ALA A 364 15.63 -8.40 2.65
CA ALA A 364 16.15 -9.60 3.30
C ALA A 364 17.20 -9.30 4.38
N PRO A 365 17.21 -10.01 5.52
CA PRO A 365 16.16 -10.94 5.96
C PRO A 365 14.87 -10.19 6.32
N SER A 366 13.73 -10.83 6.08
CA SER A 366 12.42 -10.39 6.56
C SER A 366 11.46 -11.59 6.63
N PRO A 367 10.29 -11.44 7.27
CA PRO A 367 9.22 -12.43 7.22
C PRO A 367 8.66 -12.57 5.80
N ASP A 368 8.09 -11.49 5.27
CA ASP A 368 7.44 -11.43 3.95
C ASP A 368 7.50 -10.00 3.35
N TRP A 369 8.56 -9.26 3.68
CA TRP A 369 8.65 -7.84 3.32
C TRP A 369 9.33 -7.61 1.98
N PHE A 370 8.78 -6.71 1.18
CA PHE A 370 9.27 -6.42 -0.16
C PHE A 370 9.20 -4.92 -0.48
N ALA A 371 9.77 -4.53 -1.61
CA ALA A 371 9.53 -3.23 -2.22
C ALA A 371 9.49 -3.35 -3.74
N GLY A 372 8.71 -2.50 -4.40
CA GLY A 372 8.55 -2.57 -5.84
C GLY A 372 7.63 -1.49 -6.40
N VAL A 373 7.48 -1.51 -7.71
CA VAL A 373 6.48 -0.71 -8.43
C VAL A 373 5.52 -1.65 -9.15
N THR A 374 4.24 -1.30 -9.18
CA THR A 374 3.21 -1.99 -9.96
C THR A 374 2.64 -1.04 -11.01
N GLY A 375 2.40 -1.55 -12.22
CA GLY A 375 1.70 -0.83 -13.27
C GLY A 375 2.32 0.52 -13.68
N LEU A 376 3.65 0.69 -13.64
CA LEU A 376 4.27 1.96 -14.02
C LEU A 376 4.26 2.12 -15.54
N THR A 377 3.53 3.11 -16.07
CA THR A 377 3.62 3.46 -17.49
C THR A 377 4.94 4.18 -17.82
N LEU A 378 5.56 3.78 -18.93
CA LEU A 378 6.75 4.46 -19.48
C LEU A 378 6.39 5.50 -20.56
N LEU A 379 5.10 5.74 -20.79
CA LEU A 379 4.64 6.88 -21.60
C LEU A 379 4.52 8.15 -20.74
N ASN A 380 4.70 9.31 -21.35
CA ASN A 380 4.36 10.60 -20.77
C ASN A 380 2.94 11.04 -21.16
N GLY A 381 2.46 12.13 -20.55
CA GLY A 381 1.12 12.66 -20.78
C GLY A 381 0.83 13.04 -22.23
N VAL A 382 1.85 13.44 -23.00
CA VAL A 382 1.71 13.70 -24.45
C VAL A 382 1.84 12.44 -25.32
N GLY A 383 1.88 11.25 -24.71
CA GLY A 383 1.88 9.96 -25.40
C GLY A 383 3.23 9.55 -26.02
N GLN A 384 4.32 10.24 -25.68
CA GLN A 384 5.68 9.85 -26.08
C GLN A 384 6.32 8.94 -25.02
N TRP A 385 7.33 8.16 -25.42
CA TRP A 385 8.16 7.41 -24.47
C TRP A 385 8.94 8.38 -23.58
N ALA A 386 8.80 8.24 -22.26
CA ALA A 386 9.52 9.06 -21.30
C ALA A 386 11.01 8.70 -21.30
N ASP A 387 11.88 9.71 -21.36
CA ASP A 387 13.34 9.48 -21.35
C ASP A 387 13.81 8.92 -20.00
N VAL A 388 13.22 9.43 -18.91
CA VAL A 388 13.49 8.96 -17.55
C VAL A 388 12.18 8.81 -16.78
N ARG A 389 12.04 7.69 -16.06
CA ARG A 389 11.06 7.54 -14.98
C ARG A 389 11.77 7.16 -13.70
N ARG A 390 11.45 7.84 -12.60
CA ARG A 390 12.03 7.58 -11.29
C ARG A 390 10.92 7.32 -10.28
N VAL A 391 11.07 6.27 -9.50
CA VAL A 391 10.12 5.88 -8.44
C VAL A 391 10.91 5.60 -7.17
N VAL A 392 10.57 6.31 -6.09
CA VAL A 392 11.07 5.98 -4.74
C VAL A 392 10.23 4.85 -4.16
N LEU A 393 10.88 3.92 -3.47
CA LEU A 393 10.24 2.71 -2.98
C LEU A 393 10.19 2.72 -1.44
N PHE A 394 9.06 2.25 -0.92
CA PHE A 394 8.81 2.06 0.51
C PHE A 394 8.59 0.57 0.82
N PRO A 395 8.84 0.14 2.06
CA PRO A 395 8.67 -1.25 2.45
C PRO A 395 7.18 -1.61 2.51
N LEU A 396 6.87 -2.79 1.98
CA LEU A 396 5.55 -3.39 1.94
C LEU A 396 5.59 -4.76 2.63
N ASP A 397 4.46 -5.14 3.20
CA ASP A 397 4.18 -6.43 3.85
C ASP A 397 3.24 -7.21 2.91
N ALA A 398 3.59 -8.47 2.61
CA ALA A 398 2.83 -9.30 1.67
C ALA A 398 1.56 -9.92 2.29
N GLY A 399 1.41 -9.85 3.60
CA GLY A 399 0.28 -10.39 4.36
C GLY A 399 0.29 -11.90 4.50
N THR A 400 1.46 -12.54 4.42
CA THR A 400 1.63 -14.01 4.44
C THR A 400 2.42 -14.52 5.65
N ASP A 401 3.20 -13.66 6.32
CA ASP A 401 3.88 -13.97 7.59
C ASP A 401 3.70 -12.87 8.66
N ASP A 402 3.30 -13.26 9.88
CA ASP A 402 3.01 -12.38 11.03
C ASP A 402 4.27 -11.91 11.77
N GLY A 403 5.47 -12.22 11.27
CA GLY A 403 6.72 -11.75 11.83
C GLY A 403 6.80 -10.22 11.90
N THR A 404 7.21 -9.68 13.06
CA THR A 404 7.28 -8.23 13.28
C THR A 404 8.71 -7.67 13.30
N SER A 405 9.71 -8.46 12.91
CA SER A 405 11.11 -8.05 12.89
C SER A 405 11.85 -8.73 11.73
N TYR A 406 12.94 -8.12 11.26
CA TYR A 406 13.72 -8.63 10.12
C TYR A 406 14.13 -10.10 10.26
N THR A 407 14.41 -10.57 11.48
CA THR A 407 14.88 -11.95 11.73
C THR A 407 13.86 -12.75 12.53
N ALA A 408 12.57 -12.40 12.47
CA ALA A 408 11.53 -13.19 13.08
C ALA A 408 11.55 -14.62 12.52
N GLY A 409 11.22 -15.60 13.36
CA GLY A 409 10.95 -16.94 12.87
C GLY A 409 9.63 -16.95 12.09
N ASN A 410 9.53 -17.86 11.11
CA ASN A 410 8.36 -18.03 10.27
C ASN A 410 7.07 -18.18 11.10
N ALA A 411 6.08 -17.35 10.83
CA ALA A 411 4.78 -17.30 11.49
C ALA A 411 3.68 -17.07 10.44
N ASN A 412 3.26 -18.11 9.74
CA ASN A 412 2.28 -18.01 8.66
C ASN A 412 0.97 -17.29 9.07
N THR A 413 0.62 -16.25 8.33
CA THR A 413 -0.62 -15.47 8.48
C THR A 413 -1.82 -16.25 7.95
N SER A 414 -2.85 -16.46 8.78
CA SER A 414 -4.04 -17.24 8.38
C SER A 414 -5.35 -16.65 8.94
N PRO A 415 -6.29 -16.22 8.08
CA PRO A 415 -6.15 -16.08 6.62
C PRO A 415 -5.12 -15.01 6.24
N LYS A 416 -4.59 -15.09 5.01
CA LYS A 416 -3.71 -14.05 4.44
C LYS A 416 -4.36 -12.67 4.60
N GLN A 417 -3.52 -11.67 4.87
CA GLN A 417 -3.92 -10.28 4.94
C GLN A 417 -3.66 -9.57 3.60
N PRO A 418 -4.32 -8.44 3.35
CA PRO A 418 -3.99 -7.56 2.23
C PRO A 418 -2.56 -7.03 2.30
N ILE A 419 -1.95 -6.82 1.14
CA ILE A 419 -0.67 -6.11 1.00
C ILE A 419 -0.81 -4.72 1.59
N ARG A 420 0.14 -4.32 2.43
CA ARG A 420 0.09 -3.05 3.16
C ARG A 420 1.45 -2.39 3.28
N SER A 421 1.46 -1.09 3.55
CA SER A 421 2.69 -0.35 3.74
C SER A 421 3.24 -0.50 5.15
N LEU A 422 4.56 -0.65 5.24
CA LEU A 422 5.33 -0.59 6.48
C LEU A 422 6.08 0.75 6.63
N ARG A 423 5.80 1.75 5.78
CA ARG A 423 6.43 3.07 5.87
C ARG A 423 6.13 3.68 7.25
N GLY A 424 7.17 4.05 8.00
CA GLY A 424 7.06 4.61 9.34
C GLY A 424 6.69 3.60 10.44
N ILE A 425 6.57 2.31 10.11
CA ILE A 425 6.26 1.23 11.05
C ILE A 425 7.55 0.51 11.43
N ASN A 426 7.82 0.40 12.74
CA ASN A 426 8.97 -0.31 13.27
C ASN A 426 9.04 -1.74 12.68
N PRO A 427 10.20 -2.17 12.13
CA PRO A 427 11.53 -1.57 12.26
C PRO A 427 11.91 -0.52 11.20
N PHE A 428 11.02 -0.20 10.29
CA PHE A 428 11.27 0.82 9.28
C PHE A 428 11.03 2.24 9.83
N SER A 429 11.77 3.21 9.27
CA SER A 429 11.49 4.63 9.43
C SER A 429 10.56 5.10 8.31
N SER A 430 10.32 6.40 8.17
CA SER A 430 9.58 6.98 7.06
C SER A 430 10.43 7.20 5.79
N ALA A 431 11.74 6.88 5.82
CA ALA A 431 12.64 7.07 4.68
C ALA A 431 12.41 6.03 3.57
N PRO A 432 12.70 6.35 2.30
CA PRO A 432 12.69 5.35 1.23
C PRO A 432 13.73 4.25 1.43
N VAL A 433 13.39 3.02 1.05
CA VAL A 433 14.28 1.85 1.11
C VAL A 433 15.07 1.62 -0.18
N ALA A 434 14.55 2.12 -1.30
CA ALA A 434 15.23 2.07 -2.59
C ALA A 434 14.67 3.10 -3.59
N THR A 435 15.28 3.16 -4.77
CA THR A 435 14.78 3.91 -5.93
C THR A 435 14.93 3.05 -7.18
N LEU A 436 13.90 3.02 -8.03
CA LEU A 436 13.98 2.54 -9.40
C LEU A 436 14.10 3.71 -10.37
N THR A 437 15.05 3.64 -11.29
CA THR A 437 15.20 4.60 -12.39
C THR A 437 15.19 3.86 -13.72
N PHE A 438 14.19 4.15 -14.55
CA PHE A 438 14.04 3.66 -15.90
C PHE A 438 14.61 4.73 -16.82
N THR A 439 15.63 4.41 -17.60
CA THR A 439 16.24 5.34 -18.57
C THR A 439 16.11 4.74 -19.96
N ARG A 440 15.52 5.50 -20.88
CA ARG A 440 15.44 5.12 -22.30
C ARG A 440 16.85 5.07 -22.89
N THR A 441 17.10 4.07 -23.73
CA THR A 441 18.45 3.77 -24.27
C THR A 441 18.50 3.63 -25.79
N ASP A 442 17.35 3.45 -26.43
CA ASP A 442 17.23 3.64 -27.87
C ASP A 442 17.21 5.15 -28.16
N GLU A 443 18.05 5.62 -29.09
CA GLU A 443 18.01 7.03 -29.48
C GLU A 443 16.63 7.34 -30.09
N PRO A 444 16.00 8.47 -29.72
CA PRO A 444 14.94 9.02 -30.54
C PRO A 444 15.60 9.34 -31.88
N GLY A 445 15.21 8.62 -32.94
CA GLY A 445 15.93 8.63 -34.22
C GLY A 445 16.40 10.02 -34.62
N GLY A 446 17.71 10.25 -34.51
CA GLY A 446 18.36 11.44 -35.03
C GLY A 446 18.19 11.45 -36.55
N GLY A 447 17.23 12.24 -37.03
CA GLY A 447 17.21 12.68 -38.42
C GLY A 447 18.49 13.46 -38.68
N GLY A 448 19.30 12.97 -39.62
CA GLY A 448 20.55 13.60 -40.04
C GLY A 448 20.38 14.83 -40.93
#